data_AF-A0A7V7I4N9-F1
#
_entry.id   AF-A0A7V7I4N9-F1
#
_cell.length_a   1.000
_cell.length_b   1.000
_cell.length_c   1.000
_cell.angle_alpha   90.00
_cell.angle_beta   90.00
_cell.angle_gamma   90.00
#
_symmetry.space_group_name_H-M   'P 1'
#
loop_
_entity.id
_entity.type
_entity.pdbx_description
1 polymer ?
#
loop_
_entity_poly.entity_id
_entity_poly.type
_entity_poly.pdbx_seq_one_letter_code
_entity_poly.pdbx_strand_id
1 'polypeptide(L)'
;MGCFTKKNDTFKIDVFKNDDNSHDDTLGVIIHFTPIAIYLYTCDEYIETFDGALTFENENGNQVEIGGTFISLEVDANFRMDDLIFDYKLKESNLPIIELKAYA
;
A
#
# COMPACT_ATOMS: atom_id res chain seq x y z
N MET A 1 40.42 -4.81 25.23
CA MET A 1 39.52 -5.97 25.39
C MET A 1 38.10 -5.47 25.18
N GLY A 2 37.41 -5.61 24.05
CA GLY A 2 37.50 -6.59 22.97
C GLY A 2 36.53 -7.74 23.23
N CYS A 3 35.31 -7.67 22.70
CA CYS A 3 34.71 -8.77 21.92
C CYS A 3 33.42 -8.30 21.22
N PHE A 4 33.47 -8.30 19.89
CA PHE A 4 32.31 -8.32 19.00
C PHE A 4 31.74 -9.75 18.97
N THR A 5 30.42 -9.91 18.94
CA THR A 5 29.80 -11.11 18.37
C THR A 5 28.59 -10.73 17.51
N LYS A 6 28.78 -10.76 16.18
CA LYS A 6 27.72 -11.02 15.21
C LYS A 6 27.07 -12.36 15.53
N LYS A 7 25.75 -12.46 15.45
CA LYS A 7 25.06 -13.73 15.19
C LYS A 7 24.15 -13.53 13.98
N ASN A 8 24.38 -14.40 13.01
CA ASN A 8 23.77 -14.46 11.70
C ASN A 8 22.32 -14.96 11.78
N ASP A 9 21.50 -14.46 10.86
CA ASP A 9 20.60 -15.19 9.98
C ASP A 9 19.93 -16.45 10.54
N THR A 10 18.67 -16.30 10.95
CA THR A 10 17.61 -17.21 10.49
C THR A 10 16.28 -16.46 10.56
N PHE A 11 16.00 -15.65 9.54
CA PHE A 11 14.64 -15.17 9.27
C PHE A 11 13.78 -16.41 9.00
N LYS A 12 12.99 -16.82 9.98
CA LYS A 12 11.93 -17.81 9.75
C LYS A 12 10.78 -17.05 9.09
N ILE A 13 10.73 -17.13 7.77
CA ILE A 13 9.52 -16.84 7.02
C ILE A 13 8.56 -17.95 7.41
N ASP A 14 7.61 -17.64 8.29
CA ASP A 14 6.50 -18.55 8.55
C ASP A 14 5.72 -18.69 7.23
N VAL A 15 5.79 -19.90 6.67
CA VAL A 15 4.99 -20.32 5.52
C VAL A 15 3.55 -20.34 5.99
N PHE A 16 2.83 -19.24 5.78
CA PHE A 16 1.40 -19.19 6.03
C PHE A 16 0.70 -20.12 5.04
N LYS A 17 -0.17 -20.94 5.63
CA LYS A 17 -0.94 -21.96 4.96
C LYS A 17 -1.82 -21.31 3.89
N ASN A 18 -1.72 -21.83 2.67
CA ASN A 18 -2.75 -21.65 1.64
C ASN A 18 -4.05 -22.30 2.16
N ASP A 19 -4.97 -21.48 2.65
CA ASP A 19 -6.38 -21.87 2.76
C ASP A 19 -7.05 -21.45 1.44
N ASP A 20 -7.55 -22.45 0.72
CA ASP A 20 -8.44 -22.32 -0.43
C ASP A 20 -9.67 -21.50 -0.01
N ASN A 21 -9.62 -20.19 -0.25
CA ASN A 21 -10.79 -19.33 -0.34
C ASN A 21 -10.53 -18.44 -1.55
N SER A 22 -11.43 -18.48 -2.52
CA SER A 22 -11.47 -17.58 -3.67
C SER A 22 -11.24 -16.13 -3.21
N HIS A 23 -9.99 -15.67 -3.26
CA HIS A 23 -9.69 -14.26 -3.12
C HIS A 23 -10.20 -13.66 -4.42
N ASP A 24 -11.24 -12.83 -4.33
CA ASP A 24 -11.42 -11.79 -5.32
C ASP A 24 -10.04 -11.17 -5.55
N ASP A 25 -9.59 -11.10 -6.81
CA ASP A 25 -8.28 -10.54 -7.13
C ASP A 25 -8.16 -9.16 -6.44
N THR A 26 -7.27 -8.99 -5.47
CA THR A 26 -7.02 -7.69 -4.83
C THR A 26 -5.88 -6.99 -5.57
N LEU A 27 -5.94 -5.67 -5.64
CA LEU A 27 -4.97 -4.80 -6.30
C LEU A 27 -4.38 -3.83 -5.29
N GLY A 28 -3.21 -3.29 -5.62
CA GLY A 28 -2.57 -2.22 -4.87
C GLY A 28 -2.89 -0.86 -5.47
N VAL A 29 -3.16 0.14 -4.63
CA VAL A 29 -3.17 1.55 -5.03
C VAL A 29 -2.23 2.35 -4.14
N ILE A 30 -1.35 3.14 -4.76
CA ILE A 30 -0.49 4.07 -4.04
C ILE A 30 -0.98 5.50 -4.29
N ILE A 31 -1.27 6.21 -3.21
CA ILE A 31 -1.49 7.66 -3.21
C ILE A 31 -0.18 8.33 -2.81
N HIS A 32 0.43 9.09 -3.71
CA HIS A 32 1.68 9.82 -3.45
C HIS A 32 1.43 11.32 -3.46
N PHE A 33 1.63 11.94 -2.30
CA PHE A 33 1.52 13.37 -2.08
C PHE A 33 2.83 14.07 -2.43
N THR A 34 2.76 15.02 -3.36
CA THR A 34 3.88 15.93 -3.67
C THR A 34 3.44 17.37 -3.53
N PRO A 35 4.36 18.35 -3.44
CA PRO A 35 3.98 19.76 -3.39
C PRO A 35 3.24 20.29 -4.63
N ILE A 36 3.28 19.58 -5.76
CA ILE A 36 2.77 20.06 -7.05
C ILE A 36 1.56 19.28 -7.59
N ALA A 37 1.38 18.04 -7.14
CA ALA A 37 0.32 17.13 -7.60
C ALA A 37 0.17 15.95 -6.64
N ILE A 38 -0.96 15.26 -6.70
CA ILE A 38 -1.19 13.97 -6.08
C ILE A 38 -1.16 12.92 -7.19
N TYR A 39 -0.31 11.91 -7.05
CA TYR A 39 -0.22 10.82 -8.02
C TYR A 39 -0.92 9.58 -7.47
N LEU A 40 -1.72 8.93 -8.31
CA LEU A 40 -2.42 7.69 -7.98
C LEU A 40 -1.88 6.59 -8.88
N TYR A 41 -1.24 5.58 -8.31
CA TYR A 41 -0.69 4.44 -9.04
C TYR A 41 -1.57 3.22 -8.78
N THR A 42 -1.90 2.47 -9.84
CA THR A 42 -2.48 1.14 -9.70
C THR A 42 -1.39 0.10 -9.91
N CYS A 43 -1.31 -0.88 -9.01
CA CYS A 43 -0.36 -1.98 -9.00
C CYS A 43 -1.12 -3.31 -9.01
N ASP A 44 -0.50 -4.33 -9.62
CA ASP A 44 -1.10 -5.68 -9.70
C ASP A 44 -1.26 -6.35 -8.33
N GLU A 45 -0.50 -5.91 -7.33
CA GLU A 45 -0.56 -6.40 -5.95
C GLU A 45 -0.41 -5.25 -4.95
N TYR A 46 -0.89 -5.47 -3.72
CA TYR A 46 -0.63 -4.58 -2.60
C TYR A 46 0.84 -4.68 -2.17
N ILE A 47 1.45 -3.53 -1.90
CA ILE A 47 2.88 -3.42 -1.61
C ILE A 47 3.05 -2.89 -0.18
N GLU A 48 3.57 -3.74 0.71
CA GLU A 48 4.06 -3.37 2.06
C GLU A 48 5.57 -3.22 2.06
N THR A 49 6.10 -2.00 2.05
CA THR A 49 7.55 -1.83 1.89
C THR A 49 8.15 -0.62 2.60
N PHE A 50 7.37 0.15 3.34
CA PHE A 50 7.83 1.45 3.76
C PHE A 50 8.31 1.45 5.22
N ASP A 51 9.64 1.49 5.38
CA ASP A 51 10.26 1.57 6.70
C ASP A 51 9.76 2.81 7.48
N GLY A 52 9.30 2.60 8.71
CA GLY A 52 8.70 3.63 9.55
C GLY A 52 7.25 4.00 9.22
N ALA A 53 6.54 3.21 8.40
CA ALA A 53 5.12 3.41 8.12
C ALA A 53 4.21 2.86 9.23
N LEU A 54 2.98 3.39 9.27
CA LEU A 54 1.88 2.91 10.10
C LEU A 54 0.97 2.02 9.25
N THR A 55 0.88 0.75 9.62
CA THR A 55 0.00 -0.21 8.96
C THR A 55 -1.24 -0.50 9.83
N PHE A 56 -2.41 -0.55 9.20
CA PHE A 56 -3.67 -0.91 9.84
C PHE A 56 -4.67 -1.48 8.81
N GLU A 57 -5.75 -2.06 9.31
CA GLU A 57 -6.86 -2.60 8.51
C GLU A 57 -8.02 -1.60 8.52
N ASN A 58 -8.63 -1.36 7.36
CA ASN A 58 -9.80 -0.47 7.27
C ASN A 58 -11.11 -1.22 7.64
N GLU A 59 -12.25 -0.52 7.57
CA GLU A 59 -13.56 -1.08 7.93
C GLU A 59 -14.01 -2.25 7.03
N ASN A 60 -13.42 -2.39 5.84
CA ASN A 60 -13.72 -3.44 4.88
C ASN A 60 -12.81 -4.66 5.00
N GLY A 61 -11.80 -4.60 5.88
CA GLY A 61 -10.80 -5.66 6.02
C GLY A 61 -9.56 -5.48 5.15
N ASN A 62 -9.44 -4.36 4.43
CA ASN A 62 -8.32 -4.15 3.51
C ASN A 62 -7.13 -3.51 4.24
N GLN A 63 -5.92 -3.90 3.83
CA GLN A 63 -4.69 -3.36 4.38
C GLN A 63 -4.44 -1.92 3.88
N VAL A 64 -4.02 -1.07 4.82
CA VAL A 64 -3.64 0.32 4.58
C VAL A 64 -2.30 0.58 5.26
N GLU A 65 -1.34 1.11 4.51
CA GLU A 65 -0.03 1.54 5.01
C GLU A 65 0.16 3.03 4.74
N ILE A 66 0.43 3.81 5.79
CA ILE A 66 0.71 5.24 5.69
C ILE A 66 2.16 5.48 6.06
N GLY A 67 2.95 6.05 5.15
CA GLY A 67 4.28 6.54 5.48
C GLY A 67 4.55 7.89 4.83
N GLY A 68 5.33 8.74 5.50
CA GLY A 68 5.80 10.05 5.00
C GLY A 68 4.88 10.77 4.00
N THR A 69 5.11 10.51 2.70
CA THR A 69 4.41 11.13 1.57
C THR A 69 3.52 10.18 0.76
N PHE A 70 3.32 8.94 1.21
CA PHE A 70 2.55 7.93 0.49
C PHE A 70 1.53 7.23 1.40
N ILE A 71 0.46 6.77 0.78
CA ILE A 71 -0.50 5.83 1.36
C ILE A 71 -0.61 4.66 0.39
N SER A 72 -0.29 3.45 0.85
CA SER A 72 -0.51 2.20 0.13
C SER A 72 -1.85 1.61 0.57
N LEU A 73 -2.65 1.18 -0.39
CA LEU A 73 -4.00 0.69 -0.19
C LEU A 73 -4.18 -0.66 -0.88
N GLU A 74 -4.71 -1.62 -0.17
CA GLU A 74 -5.30 -2.82 -0.76
C GLU A 74 -6.75 -2.52 -1.15
N VAL A 75 -7.12 -2.85 -2.39
CA VAL A 75 -8.45 -2.60 -2.95
C VAL A 75 -8.93 -3.80 -3.75
N ASP A 76 -10.25 -3.98 -3.86
CA ASP A 76 -10.84 -5.02 -4.70
C ASP A 76 -10.55 -4.78 -6.19
N ALA A 77 -10.40 -5.81 -7.04
CA ALA A 77 -10.16 -5.63 -8.48
C ALA A 77 -11.22 -4.78 -9.22
N ASN A 78 -12.43 -4.67 -8.67
CA ASN A 78 -13.52 -3.89 -9.24
C ASN A 78 -13.57 -2.43 -8.73
N PHE A 79 -12.58 -1.99 -7.96
CA PHE A 79 -12.55 -0.64 -7.37
C PHE A 79 -12.63 0.46 -8.42
N ARG A 80 -13.11 1.63 -8.00
CA ARG A 80 -13.11 2.84 -8.82
C ARG A 80 -12.20 3.87 -8.21
N MET A 81 -11.31 4.44 -9.02
CA MET A 81 -10.39 5.49 -8.58
C MET A 81 -11.13 6.73 -8.04
N ASP A 82 -12.31 7.04 -8.60
CA ASP A 82 -13.18 8.12 -8.12
C ASP A 82 -13.58 7.95 -6.64
N ASP A 83 -13.81 6.71 -6.20
CA ASP A 83 -14.23 6.41 -4.83
C ASP A 83 -13.06 6.68 -3.88
N LEU A 84 -11.84 6.26 -4.25
CA LEU A 84 -10.63 6.59 -3.49
C LEU A 84 -10.37 8.10 -3.43
N ILE A 85 -10.55 8.83 -4.55
CA ILE A 85 -10.40 10.28 -4.60
C ILE A 85 -11.39 10.97 -3.64
N PHE A 86 -12.61 10.43 -3.53
CA PHE A 86 -13.64 10.94 -2.65
C PHE A 86 -13.37 10.61 -1.17
N ASP A 87 -13.12 9.34 -0.86
CA ASP A 87 -12.94 8.84 0.51
C ASP A 87 -11.71 9.47 1.19
N TYR A 88 -10.62 9.62 0.45
CA TYR A 88 -9.39 10.27 0.92
C TYR A 88 -9.42 11.80 0.75
N LYS A 89 -10.54 12.37 0.30
CA LYS A 89 -10.75 13.82 0.16
C LYS A 89 -9.65 14.51 -0.64
N LEU A 90 -9.11 13.85 -1.65
CA LEU A 90 -7.92 14.32 -2.36
C LEU A 90 -8.16 15.66 -3.07
N LYS A 91 -9.40 15.91 -3.51
CA LYS A 91 -9.80 17.19 -4.12
C LYS A 91 -9.73 18.37 -3.16
N GLU A 92 -9.80 18.16 -1.84
CA GLU A 92 -9.69 19.23 -0.84
C GLU A 92 -8.27 19.79 -0.74
N SER A 93 -7.26 19.05 -1.22
CA SER A 93 -5.87 19.51 -1.24
C SER A 93 -5.59 20.59 -2.30
N ASN A 94 -6.54 20.85 -3.20
CA ASN A 94 -6.41 21.83 -4.29
C ASN A 94 -5.14 21.61 -5.16
N LEU A 95 -4.71 20.35 -5.28
CA LEU A 95 -3.62 19.92 -6.15
C LEU A 95 -4.19 19.15 -7.35
N PRO A 96 -3.54 19.23 -8.52
CA PRO A 96 -3.83 18.33 -9.63
C PRO A 96 -3.72 16.87 -9.18
N ILE A 97 -4.70 16.05 -9.57
CA ILE A 97 -4.68 14.61 -9.35
C ILE A 97 -4.31 13.96 -10.68
N ILE A 98 -3.25 13.14 -10.67
CA ILE A 98 -2.70 12.48 -11.85
C ILE A 98 -2.79 10.97 -11.64
N GLU A 99 -3.62 10.31 -12.44
CA GLU A 99 -3.76 8.86 -12.42
C GLU A 99 -2.73 8.21 -13.36
N LEU A 100 -1.95 7.28 -12.82
CA LEU A 100 -0.92 6.53 -13.50
C LEU A 100 -1.28 5.05 -13.48
N LYS A 101 -1.72 4.56 -14.63
CA LYS A 101 -2.03 3.15 -14.86
C LYS A 101 -0.75 2.42 -15.25
N ALA A 102 -0.13 1.74 -14.29
CA ALA A 102 0.95 0.80 -14.59
C ALA A 102 0.33 -0.53 -15.03
N TYR A 103 -0.19 -0.58 -16.26
CA TYR A 103 -0.50 -1.86 -16.89
C TYR A 103 0.76 -2.38 -17.58
N ALA A 104 1.18 -3.60 -17.26
CA ALA A 104 2.14 -4.36 -18.07
C ALA A 104 1.47 -4.88 -19.35
#